data_AF-A0AAW6EJ48-F1
#
_entry.id   AF-A0AAW6EJ48-F1
#
_cell.length_a   1.000
_cell.length_b   1.000
_cell.length_c   1.000
_cell.angle_alpha   90.00
_cell.angle_beta   90.00
_cell.angle_gamma   90.00
#
_symmetry.space_group_name_H-M   'P 1'
#
loop_
_entity.id
_entity.type
_entity.pdbx_description
1 polymer ?
#
loop_
_entity_poly.entity_id
_entity_poly.type
_entity_poly.pdbx_seq_one_letter_code
_entity_poly.pdbx_strand_id
1 'polypeptide(L)'
;MIFKSKELVNVPDRGEMPVWSVDTDTQTVTHVHPKTFKTEEHRFFRDYIRYHLHYSEEENPERLQRLVDNGEIFQYLSDLDNRVFDALDSQEELLKANSREFQEAHEKGDIVTEGAIGNLLQQQARESVFEAMIYV
;
A
#
# COMPACT_ATOMS: atom_id res chain seq x y z
N MET A 1 13.44 4.80 6.07
CA MET A 1 13.45 5.49 7.40
C MET A 1 12.54 4.77 8.40
N ILE A 2 12.72 4.95 9.71
CA ILE A 2 11.82 4.40 10.74
C ILE A 2 11.13 5.51 11.53
N PHE A 3 9.80 5.52 11.51
CA PHE A 3 8.96 6.37 12.35
C PHE A 3 8.54 5.61 13.59
N LYS A 4 8.56 6.26 14.76
CA LYS A 4 8.27 5.65 16.07
C LYS A 4 7.25 6.49 16.81
N SER A 5 6.30 5.85 17.47
CA SER A 5 5.30 6.54 18.27
C SER A 5 5.95 7.22 19.47
N LYS A 6 5.38 8.36 19.87
CA LYS A 6 5.71 9.01 21.14
C LYS A 6 5.33 8.16 22.36
N GLU A 7 4.29 7.34 22.25
CA GLU A 7 3.93 6.41 23.31
C GLU A 7 4.97 5.29 23.39
N LEU A 8 5.52 5.10 24.60
CA LEU A 8 6.52 4.09 24.91
C LEU A 8 5.97 3.11 25.95
N VAL A 9 6.36 1.84 25.81
CA VAL A 9 6.11 0.78 26.78
C VAL A 9 7.44 0.25 27.31
N ASN A 10 7.53 0.08 28.63
CA ASN A 10 8.68 -0.58 29.25
C ASN A 10 8.49 -2.10 29.15
N VAL A 11 9.21 -2.71 28.21
CA VAL A 11 9.19 -4.15 27.97
C VAL A 11 10.24 -4.82 28.86
N PRO A 12 9.88 -5.85 29.65
CA PRO A 12 10.85 -6.62 30.41
C PRO A 12 11.99 -7.12 29.53
N ASP A 13 13.23 -7.00 30.01
CA ASP A 13 14.47 -7.41 29.32
C ASP A 13 14.83 -6.65 28.02
N ARG A 14 13.96 -5.77 27.51
CA ARG A 14 14.20 -4.98 26.27
C ARG A 14 14.21 -3.47 26.50
N GLY A 15 13.70 -3.00 27.64
CA GLY A 15 13.67 -1.58 27.99
C GLY A 15 12.50 -0.83 27.35
N GLU A 16 12.65 0.49 27.19
CA GLU A 16 11.61 1.33 26.58
C GLU A 16 11.55 1.11 25.06
N MET A 17 10.38 0.69 24.60
CA MET A 17 10.09 0.47 23.18
C MET A 17 8.89 1.32 22.76
N PRO A 18 8.85 1.84 21.52
CA PRO A 18 7.65 2.48 21.01
C PRO A 18 6.50 1.47 20.87
N VAL A 19 5.29 1.91 21.19
CA VAL A 19 4.08 1.08 21.01
C VAL A 19 3.83 0.82 19.52
N TRP A 20 4.03 1.81 18.66
CA TRP A 20 3.93 1.68 17.21
C TRP A 20 5.20 2.15 16.52
N SER A 21 5.59 1.45 15.46
CA SER A 21 6.58 1.97 14.53
C SER A 21 6.31 1.49 13.11
N VAL A 22 6.73 2.28 12.13
CA VAL A 22 6.75 1.87 10.73
C VAL A 22 8.14 2.08 10.15
N ASP A 23 8.66 1.05 9.50
CA ASP A 23 9.86 1.10 8.68
C ASP A 23 9.43 1.24 7.22
N THR A 24 9.72 2.39 6.62
CA THR A 24 9.36 2.71 5.23
C THR A 24 10.18 1.93 4.22
N ASP A 25 11.41 1.53 4.56
CA ASP A 25 12.31 0.79 3.65
C ASP A 25 11.87 -0.67 3.51
N THR A 26 11.48 -1.28 4.64
CA THR A 26 11.01 -2.68 4.67
C THR A 26 9.50 -2.83 4.55
N GLN A 27 8.75 -1.72 4.60
CA GLN A 27 7.28 -1.65 4.64
C GLN A 27 6.70 -2.44 5.80
N THR A 28 7.35 -2.37 6.97
CA THR A 28 6.99 -3.16 8.15
C THR A 28 6.40 -2.25 9.22
N VAL A 29 5.17 -2.53 9.63
CA VAL A 29 4.54 -1.95 10.81
C VAL A 29 4.76 -2.88 11.99
N THR A 30 5.27 -2.35 13.09
CA THR A 30 5.44 -3.08 14.34
C THR A 30 4.51 -2.50 15.40
N HIS A 31 3.83 -3.37 16.12
CA HIS A 31 3.01 -3.05 17.27
C HIS A 31 3.51 -3.81 18.50
N VAL A 32 3.80 -3.10 19.58
CA VAL A 32 4.14 -3.70 20.87
C VAL A 32 2.97 -3.53 21.82
N HIS A 33 2.28 -4.63 22.11
CA HIS A 33 1.12 -4.62 22.98
C HIS A 33 1.48 -4.14 24.40
N PRO A 34 0.92 -3.01 24.90
CA PRO A 34 1.36 -2.40 26.16
C PRO A 34 1.21 -3.30 27.40
N LYS A 35 0.28 -4.26 27.36
CA LYS A 35 -0.07 -5.13 28.51
C LYS A 35 0.56 -6.52 28.45
N THR A 36 0.71 -7.07 27.23
CA THR A 36 1.20 -8.43 27.04
C THR A 36 2.66 -8.46 26.59
N PHE A 37 3.20 -7.30 26.21
CA PHE A 37 4.54 -7.11 25.65
C PHE A 37 4.81 -7.97 24.40
N LYS A 38 3.75 -8.50 23.78
CA LYS A 38 3.87 -9.22 22.51
C LYS A 38 4.15 -8.21 21.40
N THR A 39 5.10 -8.55 20.55
CA THR A 39 5.42 -7.80 19.34
C THR A 39 4.71 -8.45 18.17
N GLU A 40 3.92 -7.66 17.44
CA GLU A 40 3.31 -8.03 16.17
C GLU A 40 3.98 -7.24 15.06
N GLU A 41 4.33 -7.92 13.97
CA GLU A 41 4.94 -7.32 12.79
C GLU A 41 4.07 -7.62 11.57
N HIS A 42 3.72 -6.56 10.85
CA HIS A 42 2.91 -6.62 9.65
C HIS A 42 3.70 -6.02 8.50
N ARG A 43 4.09 -6.88 7.57
CA ARG A 43 4.82 -6.47 6.38
C ARG A 43 3.88 -6.34 5.20
N PHE A 44 3.92 -5.18 4.56
CA PHE A 44 3.27 -4.96 3.27
C PHE A 44 4.25 -5.30 2.15
N PHE A 45 3.76 -6.00 1.12
CA PHE A 45 4.61 -6.52 0.03
C PHE A 45 4.37 -5.83 -1.31
N ARG A 46 3.33 -4.99 -1.39
CA ARG A 46 2.89 -4.38 -2.64
C ARG A 46 3.76 -3.17 -2.97
N ASP A 47 4.27 -3.10 -4.20
CA ASP A 47 5.15 -2.00 -4.64
C ASP A 47 4.51 -0.60 -4.49
N TYR A 48 3.19 -0.49 -4.61
CA TYR A 48 2.50 0.80 -4.41
C TYR A 48 2.52 1.26 -2.95
N ILE A 49 2.52 0.35 -1.97
CA ILE A 49 2.68 0.73 -0.56
C ILE A 49 4.10 1.26 -0.33
N ARG A 50 5.11 0.62 -0.93
CA ARG A 50 6.49 1.13 -0.92
C ARG A 50 6.56 2.56 -1.47
N TYR A 51 5.99 2.75 -2.66
CA TYR A 51 6.02 4.03 -3.34
C TYR A 51 5.29 5.13 -2.55
N HIS A 52 4.10 4.81 -2.01
CA HIS A 52 3.34 5.71 -1.13
C HIS A 52 4.12 6.12 0.12
N LEU A 53 4.78 5.17 0.77
CA LEU A 53 5.54 5.42 2.00
C LEU A 53 6.77 6.29 1.73
N HIS A 54 7.53 6.04 0.65
CA HIS A 54 8.67 6.89 0.30
C HIS A 54 8.23 8.31 -0.09
N TYR A 55 7.17 8.44 -0.90
CA TYR A 55 6.62 9.75 -1.23
C TYR A 55 6.15 10.50 0.03
N SER A 56 5.41 9.83 0.90
CA SER A 56 4.92 10.43 2.15
C SER A 56 6.06 10.79 3.11
N GLU A 57 7.15 10.03 3.12
CA GLU A 57 8.36 10.32 3.89
C GLU A 57 9.04 11.61 3.40
N GLU A 58 9.12 11.82 2.09
CA GLU A 58 9.75 13.00 1.48
C GLU A 58 8.85 14.25 1.57
N GLU A 59 7.58 14.13 1.23
CA GLU A 59 6.67 15.27 1.03
C GLU A 59 5.82 15.58 2.26
N ASN A 60 5.51 14.59 3.11
CA ASN A 60 4.65 14.80 4.28
C ASN A 60 5.00 13.90 5.48
N PRO A 61 6.25 13.96 5.99
CA PRO A 61 6.68 13.11 7.10
C PRO A 61 5.89 13.36 8.39
N GLU A 62 5.36 14.58 8.58
CA GLU A 62 4.54 14.92 9.74
C GLU A 62 3.20 14.17 9.77
N ARG A 63 2.62 13.86 8.61
CA ARG A 63 1.41 13.05 8.53
C ARG A 63 1.71 11.60 8.89
N LEU A 64 2.79 11.02 8.38
CA LEU A 64 3.21 9.67 8.76
C LEU A 64 3.47 9.59 10.27
N GLN A 65 4.18 10.56 10.83
CA GLN A 65 4.42 10.61 12.27
C GLN A 65 3.12 10.68 13.07
N ARG A 66 2.14 11.47 12.64
CA ARG A 66 0.81 11.53 13.28
C ARG A 66 0.08 10.18 13.25
N LEU A 67 0.09 9.49 12.11
CA LEU A 67 -0.53 8.16 11.98
C LEU A 67 0.12 7.14 12.92
N VAL A 68 1.44 7.20 13.07
CA VAL A 68 2.19 6.32 13.99
C VAL A 68 1.89 6.68 15.45
N ASP A 69 1.91 7.96 15.79
CA ASP A 69 1.62 8.44 17.15
C ASP A 69 0.20 8.08 17.60
N ASN A 70 -0.77 8.11 16.68
CA ASN A 70 -2.16 7.75 16.97
C ASN A 70 -2.40 6.23 16.97
N GLY A 71 -1.42 5.42 16.54
CA GLY A 71 -1.62 3.98 16.34
C GLY A 71 -2.53 3.63 15.16
N GLU A 72 -2.71 4.56 14.22
CA GLU A 72 -3.58 4.42 13.04
C GLU A 72 -2.82 3.91 11.81
N ILE A 73 -1.48 3.88 11.86
CA ILE A 73 -0.62 3.56 10.71
C ILE A 73 -0.92 2.18 10.09
N PHE A 74 -1.20 1.16 10.90
CA PHE A 74 -1.52 -0.17 10.40
C PHE A 74 -2.82 -0.15 9.60
N GLN A 75 -3.90 0.35 10.22
CA GLN A 75 -5.22 0.41 9.57
C GLN A 75 -5.18 1.28 8.32
N TYR A 76 -4.49 2.42 8.38
CA TYR A 76 -4.31 3.31 7.24
C TYR A 76 -3.69 2.60 6.03
N LEU A 77 -2.60 1.85 6.24
CA LEU A 77 -1.94 1.12 5.16
C LEU A 77 -2.77 -0.06 4.66
N SER A 78 -3.49 -0.76 5.54
CA SER A 78 -4.44 -1.81 5.13
C SER A 78 -5.60 -1.25 4.28
N ASP A 79 -6.17 -0.12 4.67
CA ASP A 79 -7.25 0.53 3.93
C ASP A 79 -6.75 1.11 2.60
N LEU A 80 -5.52 1.61 2.55
CA LEU A 80 -4.88 2.03 1.31
C LEU A 80 -4.67 0.83 0.38
N ASP A 81 -4.15 -0.28 0.89
CA ASP A 81 -3.89 -1.50 0.11
C ASP A 81 -5.17 -2.01 -0.55
N ASN A 82 -6.25 -2.13 0.23
CA ASN A 82 -7.55 -2.56 -0.29
C ASN A 82 -8.11 -1.58 -1.33
N ARG A 83 -8.09 -0.28 -1.05
CA ARG A 83 -8.62 0.73 -1.99
C ARG A 83 -7.84 0.77 -3.30
N VAL A 84 -6.52 0.66 -3.25
CA VAL A 84 -5.68 0.62 -4.46
C VAL A 84 -5.93 -0.66 -5.23
N PHE A 85 -6.06 -1.81 -4.55
CA PHE A 85 -6.39 -3.07 -5.19
C PHE A 85 -7.75 -3.01 -5.91
N ASP A 86 -8.79 -2.52 -5.25
CA ASP A 86 -10.14 -2.39 -5.81
C ASP A 86 -10.16 -1.39 -6.98
N ALA A 87 -9.41 -0.28 -6.87
CA ALA A 87 -9.30 0.72 -7.93
C ALA A 87 -8.57 0.18 -9.16
N LEU A 88 -7.50 -0.62 -8.96
CA LEU A 88 -6.79 -1.26 -10.05
C LEU A 88 -7.68 -2.23 -10.82
N ASP A 89 -8.41 -3.09 -10.11
CA ASP A 89 -9.34 -4.06 -10.71
C ASP A 89 -10.44 -3.34 -11.49
N SER A 90 -11.07 -2.35 -10.86
CA SER A 90 -12.12 -1.54 -11.49
C SER A 90 -11.62 -0.80 -12.74
N GLN A 91 -10.42 -0.22 -12.68
CA GLN A 91 -9.84 0.53 -13.80
C GLN A 91 -9.43 -0.40 -14.95
N GLU A 92 -8.88 -1.58 -14.64
CA GLU A 92 -8.53 -2.59 -15.64
C GLU A 92 -9.77 -3.06 -16.42
N GLU A 93 -10.86 -3.37 -15.72
CA GLU A 93 -12.12 -3.80 -16.33
C GLU A 93 -12.77 -2.69 -17.17
N LEU A 94 -12.74 -1.44 -16.68
CA LEU A 94 -13.20 -0.28 -17.46
C LEU A 94 -12.39 -0.09 -18.74
N LEU A 95 -11.07 -0.23 -18.69
CA LEU A 95 -10.21 -0.10 -19.87
C LEU A 95 -10.47 -1.21 -20.89
N LYS A 96 -10.62 -2.46 -20.44
CA LYS A 96 -10.99 -3.60 -21.31
C LYS A 96 -12.35 -3.40 -21.96
N ALA A 97 -13.35 -2.96 -21.19
CA ALA A 97 -14.70 -2.72 -21.69
C ALA A 97 -14.76 -1.58 -22.72
N ASN A 98 -13.86 -0.62 -22.64
CA ASN A 98 -13.78 0.50 -23.59
C ASN A 98 -12.80 0.25 -24.75
N SER A 99 -12.00 -0.81 -24.71
CA SER A 99 -11.05 -1.15 -25.76
C SER A 99 -11.71 -2.02 -26.82
N ARG A 100 -11.99 -1.41 -27.97
CA ARG A 100 -12.52 -2.13 -29.14
C ARG A 100 -11.57 -3.23 -29.61
N GLU A 101 -10.27 -2.97 -29.62
CA GLU A 101 -9.26 -3.93 -30.06
C GLU A 101 -9.22 -5.15 -29.13
N PHE A 102 -9.39 -4.93 -27.81
CA PHE A 102 -9.49 -6.01 -26.83
C PHE A 102 -10.74 -6.87 -27.07
N GLN A 103 -11.91 -6.22 -27.24
CA GLN A 103 -13.17 -6.92 -27.52
C GLN A 103 -13.12 -7.74 -28.80
N GLU A 104 -12.59 -7.17 -29.89
CA GLU A 104 -12.47 -7.89 -31.17
C GLU A 104 -11.51 -9.09 -31.07
N ALA A 105 -10.43 -8.99 -30.30
CA ALA A 105 -9.52 -10.11 -30.06
C ALA A 105 -10.18 -11.22 -29.23
N HIS A 106 -10.92 -10.83 -28.19
CA HIS A 106 -11.68 -11.74 -27.34
C HIS A 106 -12.76 -12.51 -28.14
N GLU A 107 -13.54 -11.81 -28.96
CA GLU A 107 -14.57 -12.42 -29.81
C GLU A 107 -14.01 -13.41 -30.85
N LYS A 108 -12.80 -13.13 -31.37
CA LYS A 108 -12.10 -14.00 -32.33
C LYS A 108 -11.39 -15.18 -31.66
N GLY A 109 -11.29 -15.19 -30.33
CA GLY A 109 -10.49 -16.16 -29.58
C GLY A 109 -8.98 -16.03 -29.84
N ASP A 110 -8.51 -14.84 -30.23
CA ASP A 110 -7.08 -14.56 -30.42
C ASP A 110 -6.39 -14.28 -29.08
N ILE A 111 -6.11 -15.36 -28.36
CA ILE A 111 -5.54 -15.33 -27.00
C ILE A 111 -4.19 -14.59 -26.93
N VAL A 112 -3.44 -14.54 -28.03
CA VAL A 112 -2.12 -13.89 -28.05
C VAL A 112 -2.31 -12.38 -28.09
N THR A 113 -3.16 -11.90 -29.01
CA THR A 113 -3.46 -10.47 -29.12
C THR A 113 -4.27 -9.98 -27.93
N GLU A 114 -5.26 -10.74 -27.46
CA GLU A 114 -6.03 -10.42 -26.25
C GLU A 114 -5.10 -10.27 -25.03
N GLY A 115 -4.18 -11.21 -24.82
CA GLY A 115 -3.21 -11.14 -23.72
C GLY A 115 -2.25 -9.95 -23.85
N ALA A 116 -1.77 -9.65 -25.05
CA ALA A 116 -0.90 -8.50 -25.28
C ALA A 116 -1.60 -7.16 -24.98
N ILE A 117 -2.84 -7.00 -25.45
CA ILE A 117 -3.65 -5.80 -25.18
C ILE A 117 -4.01 -5.74 -23.69
N GLY A 118 -4.41 -6.86 -23.07
CA GLY A 118 -4.72 -6.94 -21.65
C GLY A 118 -3.56 -6.46 -20.77
N ASN A 119 -2.33 -6.89 -21.07
CA ASN A 119 -1.13 -6.44 -20.35
C ASN A 119 -0.91 -4.92 -20.48
N LEU A 120 -1.14 -4.36 -21.67
CA LEU A 120 -1.04 -2.90 -21.89
C LEU A 120 -2.08 -2.14 -21.06
N LEU A 121 -3.34 -2.58 -21.09
CA LEU A 121 -4.42 -1.95 -20.33
C LEU A 121 -4.20 -2.05 -18.83
N GLN A 122 -3.64 -3.17 -18.36
CA GLN A 122 -3.25 -3.33 -16.96
C GLN A 122 -2.15 -2.35 -16.55
N GLN A 123 -1.14 -2.11 -17.40
CA GLN A 123 -0.13 -1.09 -17.11
C GLN A 123 -0.74 0.31 -17.07
N GLN A 124 -1.64 0.64 -18.01
CA GLN A 124 -2.36 1.92 -18.01
C GLN A 124 -3.23 2.11 -16.75
N ALA A 125 -3.91 1.06 -16.29
CA ALA A 125 -4.65 1.09 -15.04
C ALA A 125 -3.73 1.39 -13.85
N ARG A 126 -2.57 0.73 -13.79
CA ARG A 126 -1.57 0.95 -12.73
C ARG A 126 -1.06 2.37 -12.71
N GLU A 127 -0.68 2.92 -13.86
CA GLU A 127 -0.19 4.30 -13.96
C GLU A 127 -1.25 5.30 -13.47
N SER A 128 -2.49 5.17 -13.95
CA SER A 128 -3.59 6.07 -13.58
C SER A 128 -3.94 6.00 -12.09
N VAL A 129 -3.99 4.80 -11.50
CA VAL A 129 -4.30 4.64 -10.08
C VAL A 129 -3.16 5.13 -9.20
N PHE A 130 -1.91 4.89 -9.59
CA PHE A 130 -0.75 5.30 -8.80
C PHE A 130 -0.62 6.83 -8.78
N GLU A 131 -0.84 7.49 -9.91
CA GLU A 131 -0.86 8.96 -9.96
C GLU A 131 -1.90 9.56 -9.01
N ALA A 132 -3.09 8.97 -8.95
CA ALA A 132 -4.15 9.42 -8.03
C ALA A 132 -3.84 9.10 -6.55
N MET A 133 -3.15 7.99 -6.27
CA MET A 133 -2.81 7.53 -4.92
C MET A 133 -1.86 8.50 -4.19
N ILE A 134 -0.91 9.11 -4.92
CA ILE A 134 0.09 10.04 -4.36
C ILE A 134 -0.56 11.22 -3.60
N TYR A 135 -1.76 11.63 -4.01
CA TYR A 135 -2.46 12.78 -3.44
C TYR A 135 -3.38 12.43 -2.25
N VAL A 136 -3.44 11.16 -1.82
CA VAL A 136 -4.30 10.67 -0.73
C VAL A 136 -3.61 10.79 0.61
#